data_AF-H3CFM8-F1
#
_entry.id   AF-H3CFM8-F1
#
_cell.length_a   1.000
_cell.length_b   1.000
_cell.length_c   1.000
_cell.angle_alpha   90.00
_cell.angle_beta   90.00
_cell.angle_gamma   90.00
#
_symmetry.space_group_name_H-M   'P 1'
#
loop_
_entity.id
_entity.type
_entity.pdbx_description
1 polymer ?
#
loop_
_entity_poly.entity_id
_entity_poly.type
_entity_poly.pdbx_seq_one_letter_code
_entity_poly.pdbx_strand_id
1 'polypeptide(L)'
;SQVSFANPLSSTHKFLQACSACFLRKAPGTYAFVHKPDLVHKCKQDVLLCKRKGDLQSEWAKVRPLPQMPSFNGPFVLCKDMMRTGNSSQCKFGENCTFAYNQLEIDVWTMERTGKLDRNLLFETTATKLDPVNRITCLLQEYQGVFCKDDQTICSEARHPFDANRCLAFEAKGLGVSKVRLFNFLCRLDLCAQSSHLHSQREDGCNYAHSVIELRIWMVQHHTGISQDDIVKVSTKYYNKHEPTLNRDEGSGGARYGLSVNLKMEFACAQCWQAGLKSFPDRALKYCCGRARHPWTKDRSVLLVTSLERKKPVQIRPLPHAKHVPNHYEICIQVLKNKKCNYPGNCTFAHSPEEREMWMYMKNNDYNMDQMYDMWLSQSAHSRQ
;
A
#
# COMPACT_ATOMS: atom_id res chain seq x y z
N SER A 1 -13.73 7.36 32.52
CA SER A 1 -12.40 7.83 32.96
C SER A 1 -11.46 7.77 31.78
N GLN A 2 -10.97 8.92 31.30
CA GLN A 2 -9.97 8.96 30.23
C GLN A 2 -8.69 8.32 30.74
N VAL A 3 -8.41 7.08 30.30
CA VAL A 3 -7.15 6.40 30.61
C VAL A 3 -6.06 7.18 29.89
N SER A 4 -5.21 7.87 30.65
CA SER A 4 -4.01 8.49 30.10
C SER A 4 -3.19 7.42 29.38
N PHE A 5 -2.97 7.59 28.08
CA PHE A 5 -2.17 6.67 27.26
C PHE A 5 -0.70 6.78 27.68
N ALA A 6 -0.35 6.08 28.76
CA ALA A 6 1.02 5.96 29.23
C ALA A 6 1.69 4.85 28.42
N ASN A 7 2.82 5.17 27.80
CA ASN A 7 3.65 4.19 27.10
C ASN A 7 4.02 3.07 28.10
N PRO A 8 3.60 1.81 27.86
CA PRO A 8 3.84 0.70 28.79
C PRO A 8 5.33 0.35 28.94
N LEU A 9 6.16 0.76 27.97
CA LEU A 9 7.60 0.56 28.00
C LEU A 9 8.35 1.75 28.61
N SER A 10 7.65 2.79 29.08
CA SER A 10 8.26 4.02 29.57
C SER A 10 9.17 3.83 30.79
N SER A 11 8.90 2.84 31.65
CA SER A 11 9.73 2.55 32.82
C SER A 11 11.01 1.76 32.48
N THR A 12 10.98 0.96 31.41
CA THR A 12 12.03 0.00 31.07
C THR A 12 12.85 0.39 29.83
N HIS A 13 12.33 1.25 28.96
CA HIS A 13 12.93 1.61 27.67
C HIS A 13 13.12 3.12 27.51
N LYS A 14 14.15 3.50 26.76
CA LYS A 14 14.33 4.86 26.21
C LYS A 14 14.13 4.81 24.70
N PHE A 15 13.45 5.80 24.17
CA PHE A 15 13.18 5.96 22.74
C PHE A 15 13.86 7.21 22.20
N LEU A 16 14.26 7.17 20.93
CA LEU A 16 14.81 8.29 20.19
C LEU A 16 14.45 8.17 18.71
N GLN A 17 14.24 9.31 18.02
CA GLN A 17 14.15 9.33 16.56
C GLN A 17 15.49 9.73 15.95
N ALA A 18 15.86 9.06 14.88
CA ALA A 18 17.03 9.34 14.09
C ALA A 18 16.70 9.24 12.59
N CYS A 19 17.71 9.38 11.74
CA CYS A 19 17.60 9.06 10.31
C CYS A 19 18.84 8.30 9.84
N SER A 20 18.85 7.87 8.58
CA SER A 20 19.99 7.16 7.99
C SER A 20 21.30 7.97 7.98
N ALA A 21 21.25 9.30 8.12
CA ALA A 21 22.44 10.14 8.18
C ALA A 21 23.08 10.17 9.57
N CYS A 22 22.29 10.24 10.65
CA CYS A 22 22.82 10.27 12.03
C CYS A 22 22.82 8.90 12.72
N PHE A 23 22.19 7.88 12.14
CA PHE A 23 22.24 6.51 12.62
C PHE A 23 22.83 5.59 11.55
N LEU A 24 24.15 5.58 11.50
CA LEU A 24 24.94 4.96 10.42
C LEU A 24 25.26 3.51 10.78
N ARG A 25 25.30 2.63 9.77
CA ARG A 25 25.85 1.27 9.97
C ARG A 25 27.35 1.35 10.21
N LYS A 26 27.85 0.60 11.21
CA LYS A 26 29.28 0.47 11.55
C LYS A 26 30.08 -0.08 10.36
N ALA A 27 29.52 -1.05 9.63
CA ALA A 27 30.12 -1.62 8.43
C ALA A 27 29.05 -2.07 7.42
N PRO A 28 29.35 -2.11 6.12
CA PRO A 28 28.48 -2.74 5.13
C PRO A 28 28.16 -4.18 5.52
N GLY A 29 26.89 -4.56 5.39
CA GLY A 29 26.39 -5.88 5.76
C GLY A 29 25.93 -6.00 7.21
N THR A 30 26.73 -5.52 8.17
CA THR A 30 26.44 -5.70 9.61
C THR A 30 25.15 -4.99 10.06
N TYR A 31 24.52 -5.54 11.11
CA TYR A 31 23.39 -4.89 11.80
C TYR A 31 23.84 -4.20 13.08
N ALA A 32 25.00 -3.53 13.01
CA ALA A 32 25.54 -2.75 14.10
C ALA A 32 25.58 -1.28 13.67
N PHE A 33 25.18 -0.39 14.55
CA PHE A 33 24.97 1.02 14.21
C PHE A 33 25.70 1.94 15.18
N VAL A 34 26.04 3.14 14.70
CA VAL A 34 26.54 4.24 15.51
C VAL A 34 25.57 5.40 15.39
N HIS A 35 25.09 5.86 16.54
CA HIS A 35 24.33 7.10 16.60
C HIS A 35 25.30 8.28 16.76
N LYS A 36 25.26 9.23 15.83
CA LYS A 36 26.02 10.49 15.85
C LYS A 36 25.06 11.66 16.11
N PRO A 37 24.71 11.94 17.37
CA PRO A 37 23.74 13.00 17.70
C PRO A 37 24.22 14.39 17.29
N ASP A 38 25.53 14.63 17.34
CA ASP A 38 26.13 15.95 17.07
C ASP A 38 26.28 16.26 15.57
N LEU A 39 25.84 15.36 14.69
CA LEU A 39 25.87 15.60 13.26
C LEU A 39 24.88 16.73 12.90
N VAL A 40 25.40 17.88 12.48
CA VAL A 40 24.59 19.01 12.04
C VAL A 40 23.90 18.70 10.71
N HIS A 41 22.61 18.40 10.77
CA HIS A 41 21.77 18.16 9.59
C HIS A 41 20.28 18.33 9.93
N LYS A 42 19.45 18.51 8.90
CA LYS A 42 18.00 18.44 9.05
C LYS A 42 17.58 16.96 9.14
N CYS A 43 17.47 16.44 10.37
CA CYS A 43 17.12 15.04 10.61
C CYS A 43 15.71 14.72 10.13
N LYS A 44 15.56 13.61 9.38
CA LYS A 44 14.25 13.13 8.92
C LYS A 44 13.40 12.47 10.01
N GLN A 45 14.02 12.03 11.10
CA GLN A 45 13.34 11.37 12.23
C GLN A 45 12.52 10.12 11.82
N ASP A 46 12.92 9.46 10.73
CA ASP A 46 12.24 8.32 10.10
C ASP A 46 12.72 6.94 10.61
N VAL A 47 13.66 6.93 11.56
CA VAL A 47 14.18 5.70 12.19
C VAL A 47 13.89 5.74 13.69
N LEU A 48 13.13 4.75 14.19
CA LEU A 48 12.89 4.56 15.61
C LEU A 48 14.05 3.80 16.26
N LEU A 49 14.64 4.41 17.28
CA LEU A 49 15.67 3.81 18.12
C LEU A 49 15.13 3.49 19.50
N CYS A 50 15.55 2.36 20.04
CA CYS A 50 15.20 1.90 21.37
C CYS A 50 16.44 1.39 22.10
N LYS A 51 16.48 1.57 23.43
CA LYS A 51 17.45 0.93 24.31
C LYS A 51 16.87 0.70 25.71
N ARG A 52 17.44 -0.21 26.50
CA ARG A 52 17.02 -0.42 27.88
C ARG A 52 17.43 0.73 28.80
N LYS A 53 16.62 0.99 29.81
CA LYS A 53 16.97 1.84 30.96
C LYS A 53 17.78 1.03 31.97
N GLY A 54 18.69 1.69 32.68
CA GLY A 54 19.45 1.10 33.78
C GLY A 54 20.74 0.37 33.37
N ASP A 55 20.96 0.13 32.08
CA ASP A 55 22.21 -0.46 31.57
C ASP A 55 23.06 0.63 30.89
N LEU A 56 24.24 0.87 31.46
CA LEU A 56 25.20 1.86 30.96
C LEU A 56 25.84 1.45 29.63
N GLN A 57 25.89 0.14 29.33
CA GLN A 57 26.46 -0.41 28.10
C GLN A 57 25.41 -0.64 27.00
N SER A 58 24.13 -0.40 27.28
CA SER A 58 23.05 -0.57 26.30
C SER A 58 23.22 0.38 25.11
N GLU A 59 23.58 -0.20 23.95
CA GLU A 59 23.60 0.50 22.67
C GLU A 59 22.19 0.77 22.14
N TRP A 60 22.07 1.82 21.32
CA TRP A 60 20.83 2.10 20.60
C TRP A 60 20.60 1.05 19.50
N ALA A 61 19.44 0.41 19.51
CA ALA A 61 19.02 -0.51 18.47
C ALA A 61 17.94 0.11 17.60
N LYS A 62 17.99 -0.17 16.30
CA LYS A 62 16.88 0.12 15.37
C LYS A 62 15.70 -0.80 15.65
N VAL A 63 14.51 -0.21 15.73
CA VAL A 63 13.22 -0.92 15.80
C VAL A 63 12.47 -0.67 14.51
N ARG A 64 12.23 -1.72 13.71
CA ARG A 64 11.54 -1.57 12.42
C ARG A 64 10.02 -1.44 12.61
N PRO A 65 9.29 -0.99 11.59
CA PRO A 65 7.82 -1.08 11.54
C PRO A 65 7.31 -2.47 11.88
N LEU A 66 6.16 -2.52 12.57
CA LEU A 66 5.44 -3.78 12.79
C LEU A 66 5.18 -4.43 11.42
N PRO A 67 5.63 -5.68 11.19
CA PRO A 67 5.44 -6.33 9.91
C PRO A 67 3.97 -6.46 9.57
N GLN A 68 3.60 -6.19 8.31
CA GLN A 68 2.24 -6.41 7.83
C GLN A 68 2.01 -7.91 7.66
N MET A 69 1.50 -8.56 8.72
CA MET A 69 1.23 -9.99 8.74
C MET A 69 -0.23 -10.22 9.11
N PRO A 70 -1.11 -10.51 8.14
CA PRO A 70 -2.54 -10.69 8.41
C PRO A 70 -2.89 -12.00 9.14
N SER A 71 -1.92 -12.89 9.38
CA SER A 71 -2.17 -14.28 9.82
C SER A 71 -1.38 -14.74 11.06
N PHE A 72 -0.42 -13.95 11.55
CA PHE A 72 0.51 -14.43 12.58
C PHE A 72 0.10 -14.01 13.99
N ASN A 73 -0.22 -15.01 14.81
CA ASN A 73 -0.70 -14.81 16.18
C ASN A 73 0.19 -15.43 17.27
N GLY A 74 1.36 -15.95 16.87
CA GLY A 74 2.37 -16.39 17.82
C GLY A 74 3.07 -15.23 18.53
N PRO A 75 3.84 -15.48 19.59
CA PRO A 75 4.79 -14.50 20.09
C PRO A 75 5.78 -14.12 18.98
N PHE A 76 6.17 -12.85 18.91
CA PHE A 76 7.28 -12.48 18.03
C PHE A 76 8.54 -13.19 18.53
N VAL A 77 9.26 -13.82 17.61
CA VAL A 77 10.49 -14.53 17.91
C VAL A 77 11.65 -13.95 17.11
N LEU A 78 12.85 -14.19 17.59
CA LEU A 78 14.07 -13.71 16.97
C LEU A 78 14.31 -14.41 15.62
N CYS A 79 14.81 -13.63 14.66
CA CYS A 79 15.26 -14.12 13.38
C CYS A 79 16.45 -15.05 13.57
N LYS A 80 16.33 -16.31 13.13
CA LYS A 80 17.39 -17.33 13.29
C LYS A 80 18.71 -16.92 12.65
N ASP A 81 18.67 -16.28 11.48
CA ASP A 81 19.89 -15.81 10.80
C ASP A 81 20.57 -14.70 11.59
N MET A 82 19.79 -13.79 12.18
CA MET A 82 20.32 -12.76 13.07
C MET A 82 20.93 -13.34 14.33
N MET A 83 20.25 -14.32 14.96
CA MET A 83 20.79 -15.01 16.15
C MET A 83 22.11 -15.72 15.86
N ARG A 84 22.22 -16.36 14.70
CA ARG A 84 23.40 -17.15 14.33
C ARG A 84 24.60 -16.29 13.93
N THR A 85 24.36 -15.14 13.28
CA THR A 85 25.42 -14.43 12.54
C THR A 85 25.63 -13.00 13.04
N GLY A 86 24.69 -12.44 13.78
CA GLY A 86 24.66 -11.01 14.13
C GLY A 86 24.56 -10.08 12.92
N ASN A 87 24.30 -10.63 11.72
CA ASN A 87 24.48 -9.93 10.46
C ASN A 87 23.20 -9.92 9.62
N SER A 88 22.60 -8.73 9.47
CA SER A 88 21.38 -8.55 8.69
C SER A 88 21.51 -8.89 7.22
N SER A 89 22.71 -8.80 6.63
CA SER A 89 22.90 -9.15 5.22
C SER A 89 22.78 -10.64 4.95
N GLN A 90 22.86 -11.48 5.99
CA GLN A 90 22.63 -12.92 5.86
C GLN A 90 21.15 -13.29 6.02
N CYS A 91 20.32 -12.40 6.55
CA CYS A 91 18.87 -12.58 6.52
C CYS A 91 18.37 -12.36 5.09
N LYS A 92 17.87 -13.42 4.45
CA LYS A 92 17.35 -13.39 3.07
C LYS A 92 16.23 -12.35 2.87
N PHE A 93 15.52 -12.00 3.94
CA PHE A 93 14.39 -11.06 3.90
C PHE A 93 14.79 -9.62 4.26
N GLY A 94 15.99 -9.39 4.80
CA GLY A 94 16.49 -8.07 5.17
C GLY A 94 15.48 -7.26 6.00
N GLU A 95 15.28 -6.00 5.63
CA GLU A 95 14.33 -5.09 6.31
C GLU A 95 12.88 -5.60 6.30
N ASN A 96 12.50 -6.44 5.33
CA ASN A 96 11.17 -7.06 5.22
C ASN A 96 11.03 -8.36 6.05
N CYS A 97 12.03 -8.73 6.85
CA CYS A 97 11.93 -9.91 7.70
C CYS A 97 10.84 -9.73 8.76
N THR A 98 9.92 -10.69 8.82
CA THR A 98 8.80 -10.71 9.76
C THR A 98 9.19 -11.22 11.15
N PHE A 99 10.42 -11.73 11.29
CA PHE A 99 11.04 -12.09 12.57
C PHE A 99 11.86 -10.93 13.11
N ALA A 100 11.85 -10.76 14.43
CA ALA A 100 12.53 -9.66 15.09
C ALA A 100 14.05 -9.85 15.13
N TYR A 101 14.81 -8.77 15.06
CA TYR A 101 16.27 -8.80 15.02
C TYR A 101 16.89 -8.72 16.42
N ASN A 102 16.13 -8.25 17.41
CA ASN A 102 16.55 -8.15 18.80
C ASN A 102 15.31 -8.12 19.73
N GLN A 103 15.55 -8.24 21.03
CA GLN A 103 14.47 -8.26 22.03
C GLN A 103 13.71 -6.93 22.11
N LEU A 104 14.38 -5.79 21.90
CA LEU A 104 13.74 -4.46 21.95
C LEU A 104 12.68 -4.33 20.85
N GLU A 105 12.94 -4.91 19.67
CA GLU A 105 11.99 -4.97 18.57
C GLU A 105 10.78 -5.87 18.90
N ILE A 106 10.99 -7.02 19.56
CA ILE A 106 9.89 -7.86 20.08
C ILE A 106 9.03 -7.09 21.08
N ASP A 107 9.66 -6.42 22.05
CA ASP A 107 8.97 -5.69 23.12
C ASP A 107 8.07 -4.59 22.51
N VAL A 108 8.61 -3.81 21.57
CA VAL A 108 7.86 -2.75 20.89
C VAL A 108 6.75 -3.33 20.00
N TRP A 109 7.06 -4.29 19.13
CA TRP A 109 6.06 -4.89 18.23
C TRP A 109 4.90 -5.54 19.00
N THR A 110 5.18 -6.15 20.16
CA THR A 110 4.14 -6.72 21.01
C THR A 110 3.20 -5.65 21.56
N MET A 111 3.73 -4.51 22.00
CA MET A 111 2.90 -3.40 22.47
C MET A 111 2.14 -2.72 21.34
N GLU A 112 2.71 -2.65 20.14
CA GLU A 112 2.02 -2.10 18.96
C GLU A 112 0.90 -3.00 18.47
N ARG A 113 1.15 -4.32 18.40
CA ARG A 113 0.14 -5.32 18.03
C ARG A 113 -1.08 -5.26 18.95
N THR A 114 -0.84 -5.07 20.25
CA THR A 114 -1.89 -5.00 21.28
C THR A 114 -2.50 -3.60 21.46
N GLY A 115 -2.19 -2.66 20.55
CA GLY A 115 -2.71 -1.29 20.59
C GLY A 115 -2.27 -0.46 21.81
N LYS A 116 -1.39 -0.98 22.67
CA LYS A 116 -0.89 -0.31 23.87
C LYS A 116 0.23 0.69 23.58
N LEU A 117 0.83 0.62 22.40
CA LEU A 117 1.87 1.55 21.95
C LEU A 117 1.57 2.01 20.52
N ASP A 118 1.62 3.33 20.33
CA ASP A 118 1.62 3.97 19.03
C ASP A 118 2.96 4.70 18.87
N ARG A 119 3.78 4.22 17.93
CA ARG A 119 5.13 4.74 17.72
C ARG A 119 5.14 6.22 17.34
N ASN A 120 4.11 6.68 16.64
CA ASN A 120 4.01 8.06 16.18
C ASN A 120 3.76 8.99 17.38
N LEU A 121 3.13 8.48 18.44
CA LEU A 121 2.84 9.23 19.67
C LEU A 121 3.99 9.21 20.70
N LEU A 122 5.12 8.55 20.43
CA LEU A 122 6.21 8.44 21.41
C LEU A 122 6.88 9.79 21.71
N PHE A 123 6.87 10.71 20.73
CA PHE A 123 7.60 11.98 20.78
C PHE A 123 6.70 13.21 20.69
N GLU A 124 5.39 12.99 20.53
CA GLU A 124 4.40 14.06 20.40
C GLU A 124 4.01 14.67 21.75
N THR A 125 3.62 15.95 21.73
CA THR A 125 3.00 16.61 22.89
C THR A 125 1.59 16.07 23.15
N THR A 126 1.07 16.20 24.37
CA THR A 126 -0.31 15.78 24.70
C THR A 126 -1.37 16.42 23.80
N ALA A 127 -1.15 17.66 23.35
CA ALA A 127 -2.02 18.34 22.39
C ALA A 127 -1.97 17.67 21.00
N THR A 128 -0.78 17.31 20.51
CA THR A 128 -0.59 16.63 19.21
C THR A 128 -1.14 15.20 19.24
N LYS A 129 -0.99 14.48 20.37
CA LYS A 129 -1.53 13.12 20.56
C LYS A 129 -3.04 13.02 20.39
N LEU A 130 -3.75 14.10 20.68
CA LEU A 130 -5.20 14.19 20.59
C LEU A 130 -5.68 14.80 19.28
N ASP A 131 -4.78 15.27 18.40
CA ASP A 131 -5.14 15.82 17.10
C ASP A 131 -5.43 14.68 16.10
N PRO A 132 -6.70 14.44 15.76
CA PRO A 132 -7.04 13.37 14.85
C PRO A 132 -6.53 13.62 13.43
N VAL A 133 -6.42 14.88 12.99
CA VAL A 133 -6.03 15.22 11.61
C VAL A 133 -4.58 14.82 11.38
N ASN A 134 -3.69 15.15 12.32
CA ASN A 134 -2.28 14.77 12.26
C ASN A 134 -2.11 13.25 12.32
N ARG A 135 -2.82 12.54 13.21
CA ARG A 135 -2.72 11.08 13.30
C ARG A 135 -3.16 10.37 12.02
N ILE A 136 -4.27 10.78 11.41
CA ILE A 136 -4.70 10.25 10.11
C ILE A 136 -3.69 10.60 9.02
N THR A 137 -3.16 11.82 9.01
CA THR A 137 -2.12 12.24 8.06
C THR A 137 -0.86 11.38 8.14
N CYS A 138 -0.38 11.07 9.35
CA CYS A 138 0.75 10.18 9.56
C CYS A 138 0.49 8.77 9.01
N LEU A 139 -0.72 8.23 9.20
CA LEU A 139 -1.10 6.92 8.63
C LEU A 139 -1.14 6.95 7.10
N LEU A 140 -1.68 8.01 6.49
CA LEU A 140 -1.69 8.18 5.03
C LEU A 140 -0.27 8.23 4.46
N GLN A 141 0.67 8.88 5.17
CA GLN A 141 2.08 8.93 4.81
C GLN A 141 2.78 7.58 4.95
N GLU A 142 2.61 6.92 6.10
CA GLU A 142 3.25 5.64 6.42
C GLU A 142 2.86 4.54 5.45
N TYR A 143 1.57 4.44 5.13
CA TYR A 143 1.03 3.38 4.29
C TYR A 143 0.83 3.81 2.82
N GLN A 144 1.13 5.07 2.49
CA GLN A 144 0.97 5.66 1.15
C GLN A 144 -0.39 5.34 0.54
N GLY A 145 -1.47 5.57 1.30
CA GLY A 145 -2.82 5.18 0.92
C GLY A 145 -3.85 6.28 1.06
N VAL A 146 -5.11 5.94 0.80
CA VAL A 146 -6.26 6.84 0.91
C VAL A 146 -7.41 6.11 1.62
N PHE A 147 -8.09 6.81 2.52
CA PHE A 147 -9.37 6.37 3.07
C PHE A 147 -10.54 6.87 2.22
N CYS A 148 -11.47 5.97 1.91
CA CYS A 148 -12.72 6.27 1.22
C CYS A 148 -13.90 5.56 1.89
N LYS A 149 -15.11 6.12 1.71
CA LYS A 149 -16.35 5.38 2.03
C LYS A 149 -16.67 4.48 0.84
N ASP A 150 -16.84 3.19 1.10
CA ASP A 150 -17.34 2.27 0.08
C ASP A 150 -18.85 2.46 -0.09
N ASP A 151 -19.31 2.36 -1.34
CA ASP A 151 -20.73 2.43 -1.69
C ASP A 151 -21.24 1.20 -2.46
N GLN A 152 -20.45 0.13 -2.68
CA GLN A 152 -21.00 -1.20 -3.05
C GLN A 152 -20.02 -2.35 -3.36
N THR A 153 -18.69 -2.15 -3.42
CA THR A 153 -17.85 -3.11 -4.21
C THR A 153 -16.76 -3.86 -3.46
N ILE A 154 -16.48 -3.57 -2.18
CA ILE A 154 -15.45 -4.28 -1.39
C ILE A 154 -16.07 -5.21 -0.32
N CYS A 155 -17.41 -5.19 -0.18
CA CYS A 155 -18.16 -6.20 0.59
C CYS A 155 -18.80 -7.24 -0.35
N SER A 156 -18.13 -8.37 -0.57
CA SER A 156 -18.72 -9.58 -1.18
C SER A 156 -18.53 -10.70 -0.16
N GLU A 157 -19.55 -11.26 0.50
CA GLU A 157 -20.47 -12.28 -0.03
C GLU A 157 -21.81 -12.40 0.75
N ALA A 158 -22.31 -11.33 1.36
CA ALA A 158 -23.62 -11.40 2.01
C ALA A 158 -24.45 -10.15 1.74
N ARG A 159 -25.63 -10.36 1.12
CA ARG A 159 -26.65 -9.32 0.96
C ARG A 159 -27.11 -8.88 2.35
N HIS A 160 -26.83 -7.64 2.73
CA HIS A 160 -27.35 -7.03 3.94
C HIS A 160 -28.15 -5.77 3.58
N PRO A 161 -29.26 -5.47 4.29
CA PRO A 161 -30.04 -4.26 4.07
C PRO A 161 -29.18 -3.00 4.18
N PHE A 162 -29.26 -2.15 3.16
CA PHE A 162 -28.29 -1.11 2.82
C PHE A 162 -28.33 0.16 3.70
N ASP A 163 -29.09 0.17 4.80
CA ASP A 163 -29.45 1.41 5.48
C ASP A 163 -28.71 1.74 6.79
N ALA A 164 -27.70 0.95 7.21
CA ALA A 164 -27.08 1.20 8.53
C ALA A 164 -25.54 1.21 8.64
N ASN A 165 -24.75 0.60 7.74
CA ASN A 165 -23.30 0.43 7.98
C ASN A 165 -22.44 0.65 6.73
N ARG A 166 -22.11 1.93 6.42
CA ARG A 166 -21.05 2.25 5.45
C ARG A 166 -19.70 1.86 6.05
N CYS A 167 -18.96 0.93 5.43
CA CYS A 167 -17.62 0.56 5.90
C CYS A 167 -16.57 1.53 5.35
N LEU A 168 -15.56 1.84 6.16
CA LEU A 168 -14.40 2.62 5.73
C LEU A 168 -13.44 1.68 4.99
N ALA A 169 -13.02 2.03 3.79
CA ALA A 169 -12.00 1.29 3.05
C ALA A 169 -10.68 2.08 3.06
N PHE A 170 -9.57 1.37 3.17
CA PHE A 170 -8.24 1.93 3.03
C PHE A 170 -7.52 1.31 1.85
N GLU A 171 -7.21 2.12 0.84
CA GLU A 171 -6.49 1.69 -0.34
C GLU A 171 -5.02 2.09 -0.23
N ALA A 172 -4.14 1.11 -0.01
CA ALA A 172 -2.69 1.33 0.06
C ALA A 172 -2.06 1.19 -1.33
N LYS A 173 -1.17 2.11 -1.73
CA LYS A 173 -0.45 2.02 -3.01
C LYS A 173 0.32 0.70 -3.11
N GLY A 174 -0.16 -0.19 -3.98
CA GLY A 174 0.49 -1.47 -4.31
C GLY A 174 0.30 -2.60 -3.29
N LEU A 175 -0.52 -2.42 -2.24
CA LEU A 175 -0.76 -3.44 -1.18
C LEU A 175 -2.22 -3.88 -1.07
N GLY A 176 -3.11 -3.37 -1.92
CA GLY A 176 -4.53 -3.75 -1.97
C GLY A 176 -5.43 -2.89 -1.06
N VAL A 177 -6.71 -3.23 -1.04
CA VAL A 177 -7.73 -2.52 -0.23
C VAL A 177 -7.97 -3.28 1.07
N SER A 178 -7.93 -2.57 2.19
CA SER A 178 -8.22 -3.08 3.53
C SER A 178 -9.56 -2.54 4.02
N LYS A 179 -10.47 -3.42 4.43
CA LYS A 179 -11.72 -3.04 5.12
C LYS A 179 -11.39 -2.59 6.55
N VAL A 180 -11.93 -1.45 6.94
CA VAL A 180 -11.88 -0.90 8.30
C VAL A 180 -13.32 -0.81 8.82
N ARG A 181 -13.67 -1.73 9.72
CA ARG A 181 -15.02 -1.82 10.29
C ARG A 181 -15.27 -0.68 11.28
N LEU A 182 -16.54 -0.44 11.57
CA LEU A 182 -16.95 0.57 12.54
C LEU A 182 -16.36 0.24 13.92
N PHE A 183 -15.63 1.21 14.49
CA PHE A 183 -15.20 1.14 15.87
C PHE A 183 -16.42 1.33 16.78
N ASN A 184 -16.61 0.40 17.71
CA ASN A 184 -17.61 0.51 18.77
C ASN A 184 -16.97 0.08 20.11
N PHE A 185 -17.68 0.30 21.23
CA PHE A 185 -17.14 0.06 22.57
C PHE A 185 -16.86 -1.43 22.89
N LEU A 186 -17.39 -2.36 22.09
CA LEU A 186 -17.12 -3.80 22.23
C LEU A 186 -15.80 -4.19 21.54
N CYS A 187 -15.28 -3.36 20.63
CA CYS A 187 -14.03 -3.59 19.93
C CYS A 187 -12.83 -3.63 20.90
N ARG A 188 -12.03 -4.69 20.80
CA ARG A 188 -10.74 -4.83 21.44
C ARG A 188 -9.67 -4.22 20.54
N LEU A 189 -8.86 -3.32 21.08
CA LEU A 189 -7.72 -2.72 20.39
C LEU A 189 -6.55 -3.70 20.31
N ASP A 190 -6.78 -4.87 19.70
CA ASP A 190 -5.76 -5.91 19.48
C ASP A 190 -6.09 -6.63 18.17
N LEU A 191 -5.08 -7.26 17.56
CA LEU A 191 -5.25 -7.98 16.30
C LEU A 191 -5.95 -9.34 16.52
N CYS A 192 -6.79 -9.73 15.55
CA CYS A 192 -7.58 -10.93 15.58
C CYS A 192 -6.72 -12.18 15.37
N ALA A 193 -6.90 -13.16 16.26
CA ALA A 193 -6.16 -14.40 16.22
C ALA A 193 -6.52 -15.35 15.04
N GLN A 194 -7.57 -15.06 14.28
CA GLN A 194 -8.17 -15.99 13.30
C GLN A 194 -8.38 -15.40 11.90
N SER A 195 -7.88 -14.19 11.62
CA SER A 195 -8.10 -13.45 10.36
C SER A 195 -7.59 -14.15 9.09
N SER A 196 -6.83 -15.24 9.21
CA SER A 196 -6.24 -15.98 8.09
C SER A 196 -6.80 -17.37 7.84
N HIS A 197 -7.67 -17.86 8.72
CA HIS A 197 -8.37 -19.11 8.47
C HIS A 197 -9.62 -18.80 7.67
N LEU A 198 -9.54 -19.07 6.36
CA LEU A 198 -10.61 -19.46 5.45
C LEU A 198 -12.03 -19.36 6.06
N HIS A 199 -12.82 -18.38 5.63
CA HIS A 199 -14.26 -18.30 5.89
C HIS A 199 -14.69 -18.48 7.36
N SER A 200 -14.21 -17.63 8.27
CA SER A 200 -14.93 -17.49 9.55
C SER A 200 -16.31 -16.91 9.24
N GLN A 201 -17.35 -17.73 9.37
CA GLN A 201 -18.77 -17.39 9.17
C GLN A 201 -19.31 -16.29 10.12
N ARG A 202 -18.45 -15.41 10.65
CA ARG A 202 -18.79 -14.31 11.57
C ARG A 202 -17.89 -13.09 11.38
N GLU A 203 -17.73 -12.58 10.16
CA GLU A 203 -17.02 -11.31 9.93
C GLU A 203 -17.63 -10.13 10.75
N ASP A 204 -18.94 -10.16 10.98
CA ASP A 204 -19.67 -9.16 11.76
C ASP A 204 -19.65 -9.38 13.29
N GLY A 205 -19.10 -10.51 13.77
CA GLY A 205 -19.08 -10.86 15.20
C GLY A 205 -17.73 -10.72 15.90
N CYS A 206 -16.64 -10.47 15.14
CA CYS A 206 -15.29 -10.42 15.71
C CYS A 206 -14.97 -9.02 16.24
N ASN A 207 -14.71 -8.93 17.54
CA ASN A 207 -14.38 -7.66 18.20
C ASN A 207 -12.89 -7.27 18.08
N TYR A 208 -12.04 -8.07 17.42
CA TYR A 208 -10.61 -7.78 17.26
C TYR A 208 -10.32 -7.26 15.85
N ALA A 209 -9.28 -6.44 15.69
CA ALA A 209 -8.91 -5.87 14.39
C ALA A 209 -8.32 -6.93 13.45
N HIS A 210 -8.77 -6.99 12.19
CA HIS A 210 -8.37 -7.94 11.15
C HIS A 210 -7.16 -7.45 10.34
N SER A 211 -6.73 -6.21 10.55
CA SER A 211 -5.53 -5.64 9.93
C SER A 211 -4.86 -4.62 10.83
N VAL A 212 -3.57 -4.39 10.61
CA VAL A 212 -2.81 -3.35 11.32
C VAL A 212 -3.43 -1.97 11.09
N ILE A 213 -3.89 -1.68 9.86
CA ILE A 213 -4.51 -0.40 9.56
C ILE A 213 -5.87 -0.24 10.25
N GLU A 214 -6.68 -1.30 10.32
CA GLU A 214 -7.94 -1.29 11.07
C GLU A 214 -7.69 -1.01 12.56
N LEU A 215 -6.72 -1.69 13.16
CA LEU A 215 -6.34 -1.45 14.56
C LEU A 215 -5.91 0.01 14.78
N ARG A 216 -5.04 0.53 13.92
CA ARG A 216 -4.55 1.92 14.03
C ARG A 216 -5.70 2.91 13.93
N ILE A 217 -6.66 2.69 13.05
CA ILE A 217 -7.83 3.57 12.93
C ILE A 217 -8.73 3.47 14.15
N TRP A 218 -9.02 2.27 14.66
CA TRP A 218 -9.77 2.10 15.89
C TRP A 218 -9.12 2.81 17.08
N MET A 219 -7.78 2.80 17.16
CA MET A 219 -7.05 3.58 18.17
C MET A 219 -7.19 5.09 17.98
N VAL A 220 -7.26 5.59 16.74
CA VAL A 220 -7.53 7.02 16.50
C VAL A 220 -8.94 7.35 16.96
N GLN A 221 -9.93 6.60 16.51
CA GLN A 221 -11.35 6.79 16.86
C GLN A 221 -11.58 6.71 18.38
N HIS A 222 -10.97 5.73 19.06
CA HIS A 222 -11.06 5.58 20.51
C HIS A 222 -10.50 6.79 21.28
N HIS A 223 -9.36 7.35 20.83
CA HIS A 223 -8.69 8.43 21.56
C HIS A 223 -9.25 9.81 21.26
N THR A 224 -9.73 10.05 20.04
CA THR A 224 -10.12 11.39 19.58
C THR A 224 -11.61 11.53 19.33
N GLY A 225 -12.36 10.42 19.28
CA GLY A 225 -13.76 10.41 18.88
C GLY A 225 -14.01 10.74 17.41
N ILE A 226 -12.98 10.72 16.55
CA ILE A 226 -13.15 11.07 15.13
C ILE A 226 -14.09 10.10 14.42
N SER A 227 -15.05 10.64 13.68
CA SER A 227 -15.99 9.86 12.87
C SER A 227 -15.32 9.30 11.61
N GLN A 228 -15.86 8.23 11.02
CA GLN A 228 -15.37 7.73 9.73
C GLN A 228 -15.49 8.78 8.61
N ASP A 229 -16.52 9.61 8.66
CA ASP A 229 -16.75 10.73 7.74
C ASP A 229 -15.62 11.75 7.80
N ASP A 230 -15.21 12.11 9.01
CA ASP A 230 -14.12 13.07 9.20
C ASP A 230 -12.77 12.47 8.83
N ILE A 231 -12.57 11.17 9.03
CA ILE A 231 -11.38 10.46 8.51
C ILE A 231 -11.29 10.59 6.99
N VAL A 232 -12.41 10.37 6.28
CA VAL A 232 -12.45 10.53 4.82
C VAL A 232 -12.21 11.98 4.42
N LYS A 233 -12.79 12.97 5.11
CA LYS A 233 -12.52 14.39 4.84
C LYS A 233 -11.04 14.74 5.00
N VAL A 234 -10.38 14.26 6.07
CA VAL A 234 -8.95 14.45 6.29
C VAL A 234 -8.14 13.80 5.17
N SER A 235 -8.49 12.57 4.81
CA SER A 235 -7.86 11.81 3.71
C SER A 235 -7.96 12.54 2.37
N THR A 236 -9.15 12.97 1.97
CA THR A 236 -9.39 13.74 0.74
C THR A 236 -8.61 15.06 0.76
N LYS A 237 -8.62 15.80 1.87
CA LYS A 237 -7.89 17.07 1.98
C LYS A 237 -6.38 16.87 1.89
N TYR A 238 -5.85 15.83 2.53
CA TYR A 238 -4.43 15.47 2.47
C TYR A 238 -4.03 15.15 1.03
N TYR A 239 -4.80 14.33 0.33
CA TYR A 239 -4.53 13.95 -1.05
C TYR A 239 -4.59 15.16 -1.99
N ASN A 240 -5.64 15.99 -1.89
CA ASN A 240 -5.80 17.21 -2.70
C ASN A 240 -4.68 18.24 -2.47
N LYS A 241 -4.05 18.26 -1.30
CA LYS A 241 -2.92 19.16 -0.97
C LYS A 241 -1.58 18.60 -1.45
N HIS A 242 -1.46 17.29 -1.55
CA HIS A 242 -0.24 16.59 -1.97
C HIS A 242 -0.23 16.22 -3.47
N GLU A 243 -1.28 16.55 -4.23
CA GLU A 243 -1.14 16.77 -5.67
C GLU A 243 -0.19 17.95 -5.91
N PRO A 244 0.86 17.80 -6.74
CA PRO A 244 1.62 18.95 -7.18
C PRO A 244 0.66 19.89 -7.91
N THR A 245 0.67 21.16 -7.54
CA THR A 245 0.14 22.27 -8.35
C THR A 245 0.64 22.12 -9.79
N LEU A 246 -0.18 21.47 -10.61
CA LEU A 246 -0.17 21.55 -12.06
C LEU A 246 -1.50 22.21 -12.42
N ASN A 247 -1.42 23.54 -12.43
CA ASN A 247 -2.34 24.51 -13.01
C ASN A 247 -3.82 24.38 -12.61
N ARG A 248 -4.26 25.37 -11.83
CA ARG A 248 -5.59 25.96 -12.03
C ARG A 248 -5.73 26.29 -13.51
N ASP A 249 -6.46 25.47 -14.24
CA ASP A 249 -7.36 25.94 -15.27
C ASP A 249 -8.73 25.34 -14.99
N GLU A 250 -9.69 26.25 -14.80
CA GLU A 250 -11.10 25.94 -14.75
C GLU A 250 -11.52 25.36 -16.10
N GLY A 251 -12.15 24.18 -16.11
CA GLY A 251 -12.68 23.61 -17.35
C GLY A 251 -13.14 22.17 -17.22
N SER A 252 -14.42 22.01 -16.87
CA SER A 252 -15.30 20.89 -17.22
C SER A 252 -14.90 19.45 -16.83
N GLY A 253 -15.54 18.99 -15.75
CA GLY A 253 -16.38 17.78 -15.74
C GLY A 253 -15.81 16.49 -16.32
N GLY A 254 -15.42 15.57 -15.43
CA GLY A 254 -15.24 14.16 -15.77
C GLY A 254 -14.70 13.36 -14.60
N ALA A 255 -15.59 12.82 -13.77
CA ALA A 255 -15.23 11.83 -12.75
C ALA A 255 -14.47 10.67 -13.40
N ARG A 256 -13.20 10.47 -13.03
CA ARG A 256 -12.40 9.31 -13.45
C ARG A 256 -12.35 8.30 -12.31
N TYR A 257 -13.09 7.23 -12.51
CA TYR A 257 -13.21 6.04 -11.68
C TYR A 257 -11.90 5.23 -11.67
N GLY A 258 -11.44 4.84 -10.47
CA GLY A 258 -10.82 3.54 -10.18
C GLY A 258 -9.46 3.15 -10.79
N LEU A 259 -8.81 3.99 -11.59
CA LEU A 259 -7.42 3.78 -11.98
C LEU A 259 -6.52 4.67 -11.14
N SER A 260 -5.38 4.14 -10.67
CA SER A 260 -4.33 4.97 -10.10
C SER A 260 -4.09 6.15 -11.05
N VAL A 261 -4.12 7.37 -10.51
CA VAL A 261 -4.40 8.64 -11.22
C VAL A 261 -3.33 9.03 -12.26
N ASN A 262 -2.45 8.10 -12.66
CA ASN A 262 -1.23 8.35 -13.41
C ASN A 262 -1.06 7.48 -14.67
N LEU A 263 -2.08 6.72 -15.11
CA LEU A 263 -1.99 5.85 -16.29
C LEU A 263 -2.83 6.38 -17.46
N LYS A 264 -2.17 6.66 -18.59
CA LYS A 264 -2.84 6.98 -19.86
C LYS A 264 -2.99 5.71 -20.70
N MET A 265 -4.22 5.31 -20.96
CA MET A 265 -4.58 4.17 -21.80
C MET A 265 -4.82 4.59 -23.25
N GLU A 266 -4.22 3.88 -24.19
CA GLU A 266 -4.41 4.08 -25.63
C GLU A 266 -4.38 2.74 -26.35
N PHE A 267 -5.19 2.58 -27.40
CA PHE A 267 -5.09 1.44 -28.29
C PHE A 267 -4.27 1.79 -29.54
N ALA A 268 -3.36 0.89 -29.93
CA ALA A 268 -2.52 1.01 -31.11
C ALA A 268 -2.59 -0.22 -32.01
N CYS A 269 -2.22 -0.07 -33.28
CA CYS A 269 -2.17 -1.17 -34.22
C CYS A 269 -1.05 -2.16 -33.83
N ALA A 270 -1.41 -3.43 -33.66
CA ALA A 270 -0.48 -4.49 -33.26
C ALA A 270 0.69 -4.63 -34.25
N GLN A 271 0.42 -4.59 -35.55
CA GLN A 271 1.45 -4.74 -36.59
C GLN A 271 2.41 -3.55 -36.63
N CYS A 272 1.89 -2.33 -36.50
CA CYS A 272 2.76 -1.15 -36.39
C CYS A 272 3.63 -1.23 -35.14
N TRP A 273 3.04 -1.63 -34.01
CA TRP A 273 3.75 -1.72 -32.74
C TRP A 273 4.88 -2.75 -32.77
N GLN A 274 4.64 -3.91 -33.38
CA GLN A 274 5.68 -4.93 -33.63
C GLN A 274 6.82 -4.41 -34.50
N ALA A 275 6.52 -3.52 -35.46
CA ALA A 275 7.51 -2.82 -36.28
C ALA A 275 8.18 -1.62 -35.56
N GLY A 276 7.91 -1.41 -34.26
CA GLY A 276 8.46 -0.32 -33.46
C GLY A 276 7.80 1.04 -33.69
N LEU A 277 6.66 1.08 -34.38
CA LEU A 277 5.92 2.30 -34.69
C LEU A 277 4.60 2.35 -33.90
N LYS A 278 4.23 3.54 -33.43
CA LYS A 278 2.93 3.76 -32.76
C LYS A 278 1.93 4.34 -33.75
N SER A 279 0.86 3.62 -34.05
CA SER A 279 -0.22 4.07 -34.93
C SER A 279 -1.59 3.82 -34.30
N PHE A 280 -2.47 4.82 -34.41
CA PHE A 280 -3.84 4.83 -33.89
C PHE A 280 -4.86 4.54 -35.01
N PRO A 281 -6.15 4.31 -34.71
CA PRO A 281 -7.15 4.15 -35.76
C PRO A 281 -7.50 5.48 -36.43
N ASP A 282 -7.99 5.38 -37.66
CA ASP A 282 -8.64 6.48 -38.35
C ASP A 282 -9.99 6.84 -37.72
N ARG A 283 -10.59 7.94 -38.18
CA ARG A 283 -11.88 8.42 -37.66
C ARG A 283 -13.02 7.42 -37.86
N ALA A 284 -12.93 6.55 -38.86
CA ALA A 284 -13.94 5.55 -39.17
C ALA A 284 -13.72 4.22 -38.42
N LEU A 285 -12.64 4.09 -37.64
CA LEU A 285 -12.21 2.86 -36.98
C LEU A 285 -12.04 1.68 -37.95
N LYS A 286 -11.75 1.95 -39.23
CA LYS A 286 -11.61 0.92 -40.27
C LYS A 286 -10.15 0.54 -40.51
N TYR A 287 -9.25 1.51 -40.43
CA TYR A 287 -7.82 1.32 -40.68
C TYR A 287 -6.97 2.06 -39.67
N CYS A 288 -5.71 1.66 -39.50
CA CYS A 288 -4.74 2.47 -38.76
C CYS A 288 -4.22 3.65 -39.60
N CYS A 289 -3.78 4.72 -38.94
CA CYS A 289 -3.18 5.91 -39.54
C CYS A 289 -1.72 5.73 -40.00
N GLY A 290 -1.18 4.51 -39.92
CA GLY A 290 0.18 4.18 -40.35
C GLY A 290 0.29 4.10 -41.87
N ARG A 291 1.53 4.13 -42.39
CA ARG A 291 1.79 4.12 -43.83
C ARG A 291 1.13 2.95 -44.57
N ALA A 292 1.11 1.76 -43.95
CA ALA A 292 0.55 0.55 -44.54
C ALA A 292 -0.97 0.39 -44.38
N ARG A 293 -1.65 1.32 -43.68
CA ARG A 293 -3.11 1.33 -43.44
C ARG A 293 -3.70 -0.05 -43.11
N HIS A 294 -3.17 -0.70 -42.08
CA HIS A 294 -3.64 -2.01 -41.66
C HIS A 294 -5.12 -1.97 -41.25
N PRO A 295 -5.91 -3.02 -41.55
CA PRO A 295 -7.28 -3.15 -41.05
C PRO A 295 -7.33 -3.04 -39.53
N TRP A 296 -8.27 -2.24 -39.02
CA TRP A 296 -8.45 -2.01 -37.60
C TRP A 296 -9.56 -2.91 -37.04
N THR A 297 -9.16 -3.87 -36.21
CA THR A 297 -10.07 -4.81 -35.53
C THR A 297 -9.60 -4.99 -34.08
N LYS A 298 -10.49 -5.43 -33.19
CA LYS A 298 -10.18 -5.61 -31.76
C LYS A 298 -8.97 -6.54 -31.55
N ASP A 299 -8.93 -7.67 -32.27
CA ASP A 299 -7.86 -8.66 -32.24
C ASP A 299 -6.52 -8.16 -32.81
N ARG A 300 -6.54 -7.10 -33.63
CA ARG A 300 -5.34 -6.46 -34.21
C ARG A 300 -4.97 -5.15 -33.52
N SER A 301 -5.59 -4.89 -32.37
CA SER A 301 -5.29 -3.75 -31.52
C SER A 301 -4.57 -4.20 -30.26
N VAL A 302 -3.61 -3.41 -29.80
CA VAL A 302 -2.89 -3.63 -28.55
C VAL A 302 -3.16 -2.49 -27.59
N LEU A 303 -3.40 -2.82 -26.33
CA LEU A 303 -3.50 -1.84 -25.26
C LEU A 303 -2.09 -1.37 -24.89
N LEU A 304 -1.88 -0.07 -24.99
CA LEU A 304 -0.69 0.63 -24.53
C LEU A 304 -1.05 1.47 -23.31
N VAL A 305 -0.26 1.31 -22.25
CA VAL A 305 -0.38 2.12 -21.04
C VAL A 305 0.90 2.93 -20.87
N THR A 306 0.74 4.22 -20.64
CA THR A 306 1.83 5.14 -20.34
C THR A 306 1.65 5.70 -18.94
N SER A 307 2.59 5.40 -18.04
CA SER A 307 2.61 6.04 -16.73
C SER A 307 3.18 7.46 -16.82
N LEU A 308 2.67 8.38 -16.01
CA LEU A 308 3.20 9.74 -15.90
C LEU A 308 4.68 9.76 -15.47
N GLU A 309 5.10 8.76 -14.69
CA GLU A 309 6.47 8.62 -14.20
C GLU A 309 7.44 8.18 -15.30
N ARG A 310 7.09 7.15 -16.08
CA ARG A 310 8.01 6.60 -17.09
C ARG A 310 7.88 7.24 -18.46
N LYS A 311 6.73 7.86 -18.76
CA LYS A 311 6.38 8.50 -20.05
C LYS A 311 6.64 7.64 -21.30
N LYS A 312 6.87 6.33 -21.11
CA LYS A 312 7.12 5.36 -22.18
C LYS A 312 5.94 4.41 -22.26
N PRO A 313 5.32 4.23 -23.44
CA PRO A 313 4.22 3.30 -23.61
C PRO A 313 4.71 1.86 -23.41
N VAL A 314 3.99 1.12 -22.58
CA VAL A 314 4.18 -0.30 -22.35
C VAL A 314 2.96 -1.04 -22.88
N GLN A 315 3.19 -2.12 -23.62
CA GLN A 315 2.12 -3.01 -24.06
C GLN A 315 1.60 -3.83 -22.88
N ILE A 316 0.29 -3.79 -22.67
CA ILE A 316 -0.40 -4.63 -21.69
C ILE A 316 -0.92 -5.87 -22.40
N ARG A 317 -0.60 -7.05 -21.87
CA ARG A 317 -1.12 -8.31 -22.38
C ARG A 317 -2.51 -8.61 -21.82
N PRO A 318 -3.29 -9.51 -22.45
CA PRO A 318 -4.49 -10.04 -21.83
C PRO A 318 -4.19 -10.69 -20.47
N LEU A 319 -5.20 -10.75 -19.60
CA LEU A 319 -5.11 -11.52 -18.36
C LEU A 319 -4.70 -12.97 -18.67
N PRO A 320 -3.74 -13.55 -17.95
CA PRO A 320 -3.29 -14.90 -18.21
C PRO A 320 -4.40 -15.90 -17.89
N HIS A 321 -4.65 -16.85 -18.80
CA HIS A 321 -5.55 -17.97 -18.54
C HIS A 321 -4.92 -18.92 -17.51
N ALA A 322 -5.32 -18.78 -16.26
CA ALA A 322 -4.92 -19.65 -15.17
C ALA A 322 -6.15 -20.35 -14.58
N LYS A 323 -6.04 -21.65 -14.28
CA LYS A 323 -7.09 -22.42 -13.58
C LYS A 323 -7.43 -21.81 -12.22
N HIS A 324 -6.46 -21.14 -11.60
CA HIS A 324 -6.63 -20.35 -10.38
C HIS A 324 -6.14 -18.93 -10.63
N VAL A 325 -7.04 -17.96 -10.57
CA VAL A 325 -6.69 -16.54 -10.69
C VAL A 325 -6.04 -16.11 -9.37
N PRO A 326 -4.78 -15.63 -9.38
CA PRO A 326 -4.09 -15.26 -8.15
C PRO A 326 -4.73 -14.02 -7.53
N ASN A 327 -4.70 -13.90 -6.20
CA ASN A 327 -5.22 -12.71 -5.49
C ASN A 327 -4.50 -11.43 -5.93
N HIS A 328 -3.18 -11.52 -6.15
CA HIS A 328 -2.35 -10.43 -6.65
C HIS A 328 -1.43 -10.92 -7.77
N TYR A 329 -1.20 -10.07 -8.77
CA TYR A 329 -0.18 -10.32 -9.79
C TYR A 329 1.19 -9.81 -9.32
N GLU A 330 2.21 -10.64 -9.45
CA GLU A 330 3.60 -10.27 -9.14
C GLU A 330 4.40 -9.98 -10.40
N ILE A 331 5.48 -9.21 -10.26
CA ILE A 331 6.40 -8.92 -11.37
C ILE A 331 7.27 -10.15 -11.65
N CYS A 332 7.42 -10.49 -12.93
CA CYS A 332 8.24 -11.58 -13.39
C CYS A 332 9.72 -11.40 -12.97
N ILE A 333 10.24 -12.36 -12.20
CA ILE A 333 11.63 -12.35 -11.71
C ILE A 333 12.64 -12.37 -12.87
N GLN A 334 12.33 -13.05 -13.98
CA GLN A 334 13.22 -13.08 -15.15
C GLN A 334 13.31 -11.71 -15.82
N VAL A 335 12.19 -10.99 -15.92
CA VAL A 335 12.20 -9.61 -16.43
C VAL A 335 12.97 -8.69 -15.50
N LEU A 336 12.81 -8.84 -14.18
CA LEU A 336 13.56 -8.05 -13.20
C LEU A 336 15.08 -8.26 -13.30
N LYS A 337 15.54 -9.51 -13.48
CA LYS A 337 16.98 -9.84 -13.51
C LYS A 337 17.61 -9.62 -14.88
N ASN A 338 16.93 -10.02 -15.96
CA ASN A 338 17.53 -10.17 -17.28
C ASN A 338 16.91 -9.24 -18.33
N LYS A 339 15.93 -8.39 -17.97
CA LYS A 339 15.13 -7.55 -18.88
C LYS A 339 14.40 -8.32 -20.00
N LYS A 340 14.40 -9.65 -19.94
CA LYS A 340 13.76 -10.56 -20.90
C LYS A 340 13.12 -11.72 -20.14
N CYS A 341 11.95 -12.14 -20.60
CA CYS A 341 11.26 -13.32 -20.11
C CYS A 341 11.43 -14.44 -21.14
N ASN A 342 11.74 -15.65 -20.68
CA ASN A 342 11.86 -16.83 -21.55
C ASN A 342 10.50 -17.43 -21.93
N TYR A 343 9.40 -16.91 -21.38
CA TYR A 343 8.02 -17.33 -21.64
C TYR A 343 7.17 -16.17 -22.19
N PRO A 344 7.56 -15.51 -23.29
CA PRO A 344 6.75 -14.44 -23.87
C PRO A 344 5.38 -14.98 -24.30
N GLY A 345 4.31 -14.31 -23.90
CA GLY A 345 2.93 -14.72 -24.21
C GLY A 345 2.27 -15.64 -23.18
N ASN A 346 3.02 -16.59 -22.60
CA ASN A 346 2.49 -17.55 -21.61
C ASN A 346 2.88 -17.24 -20.16
N CYS A 347 3.66 -16.16 -19.92
CA CYS A 347 4.03 -15.77 -18.56
C CYS A 347 2.81 -15.28 -17.78
N THR A 348 2.52 -15.94 -16.66
CA THR A 348 1.45 -15.58 -15.72
C THR A 348 1.84 -14.45 -14.76
N PHE A 349 3.09 -13.97 -14.84
CA PHE A 349 3.62 -12.84 -14.08
C PHE A 349 3.65 -11.57 -14.94
N ALA A 350 3.49 -10.41 -14.32
CA ALA A 350 3.51 -9.13 -15.01
C ALA A 350 4.94 -8.74 -15.41
N HIS A 351 5.11 -8.19 -16.61
CA HIS A 351 6.39 -7.75 -17.17
C HIS A 351 6.69 -6.27 -16.88
N SER A 352 5.76 -5.56 -16.25
CA SER A 352 5.95 -4.17 -15.82
C SER A 352 5.01 -3.83 -14.65
N PRO A 353 5.33 -2.78 -13.85
CA PRO A 353 4.39 -2.21 -12.89
C PRO A 353 3.07 -1.78 -13.53
N GLU A 354 3.13 -1.18 -14.72
CA GLU A 354 1.95 -0.78 -15.49
C GLU A 354 1.08 -1.98 -15.87
N GLU A 355 1.68 -3.08 -16.32
CA GLU A 355 0.95 -4.32 -16.62
C GLU A 355 0.36 -4.96 -15.36
N ARG A 356 1.10 -4.95 -14.25
CA ARG A 356 0.59 -5.44 -12.97
C ARG A 356 -0.64 -4.64 -12.52
N GLU A 357 -0.56 -3.31 -12.55
CA GLU A 357 -1.67 -2.42 -12.18
C GLU A 357 -2.87 -2.63 -13.12
N MET A 358 -2.62 -2.73 -14.43
CA MET A 358 -3.68 -2.94 -15.40
C MET A 358 -4.35 -4.31 -15.26
N TRP A 359 -3.58 -5.37 -15.01
CA TRP A 359 -4.13 -6.70 -14.73
C TRP A 359 -4.93 -6.74 -13.44
N MET A 360 -4.48 -6.07 -12.38
CA MET A 360 -5.26 -5.95 -11.15
C MET A 360 -6.57 -5.19 -11.40
N TYR A 361 -6.53 -4.09 -12.16
CA TYR A 361 -7.73 -3.33 -12.53
C TYR A 361 -8.71 -4.17 -13.35
N MET A 362 -8.22 -4.82 -14.40
CA MET A 362 -9.02 -5.70 -15.26
C MET A 362 -9.66 -6.83 -14.45
N LYS A 363 -8.88 -7.50 -13.60
CA LYS A 363 -9.37 -8.58 -12.75
C LYS A 363 -10.43 -8.09 -11.76
N ASN A 364 -10.17 -6.98 -11.05
CA ASN A 364 -11.05 -6.51 -9.98
C ASN A 364 -12.41 -5.99 -10.48
N ASN A 365 -12.50 -5.67 -11.78
CA ASN A 365 -13.73 -5.20 -12.42
C ASN A 365 -14.31 -6.23 -13.41
N ASP A 366 -13.79 -7.47 -13.41
CA ASP A 366 -14.16 -8.53 -14.36
C ASP A 366 -14.12 -8.08 -15.83
N TYR A 367 -13.10 -7.29 -16.18
CA TYR A 367 -12.86 -6.80 -17.54
C TYR A 367 -11.87 -7.67 -18.30
N ASN A 368 -12.24 -8.01 -19.52
CA ASN A 368 -11.35 -8.55 -20.55
C ASN A 368 -10.85 -7.43 -21.50
N MET A 369 -9.99 -7.79 -22.45
CA MET A 369 -9.42 -6.83 -23.40
C MET A 369 -10.47 -6.16 -24.31
N ASP A 370 -11.55 -6.86 -24.64
CA ASP A 370 -12.61 -6.32 -25.49
C ASP A 370 -13.43 -5.26 -24.74
N GLN A 371 -13.76 -5.50 -23.46
CA GLN A 371 -14.41 -4.51 -22.61
C GLN A 371 -13.51 -3.30 -22.37
N MET A 372 -12.20 -3.52 -22.21
CA MET A 372 -11.23 -2.43 -22.12
C MET A 372 -11.20 -1.57 -23.39
N TYR A 373 -11.30 -2.21 -24.56
CA TYR A 373 -11.38 -1.52 -25.84
C TYR A 373 -12.67 -0.71 -25.98
N ASP A 374 -13.81 -1.28 -25.61
CA ASP A 374 -15.11 -0.62 -25.69
C ASP A 374 -15.19 0.59 -24.73
N MET A 375 -14.63 0.46 -23.53
CA MET A 375 -14.49 1.57 -22.59
C MET A 375 -13.58 2.68 -23.14
N TRP A 376 -12.48 2.33 -23.80
CA TRP A 376 -11.61 3.32 -24.42
C TRP A 376 -12.33 4.08 -25.54
N LEU A 377 -13.13 3.39 -26.35
CA LEU A 377 -13.95 4.04 -27.39
C LEU A 377 -14.94 5.04 -26.79
N SER A 378 -15.67 4.65 -25.75
CA SER A 378 -16.66 5.55 -25.12
C SER A 378 -16.01 6.81 -24.57
N GLN A 379 -14.85 6.71 -23.92
CA GLN A 379 -14.10 7.87 -23.41
C GLN A 379 -13.58 8.78 -24.54
N SER A 380 -13.11 8.19 -25.64
CA SER A 380 -12.60 8.95 -26.79
C SER A 380 -13.69 9.66 -27.59
N ALA A 381 -14.94 9.18 -27.53
CA ALA A 381 -16.10 9.82 -28.15
C ALA A 381 -16.57 11.06 -27.37
N HIS A 382 -16.56 11.00 -26.03
CA HIS A 382 -16.91 12.14 -25.16
C HIS A 382 -15.87 13.27 -25.19
N SER A 383 -14.64 12.99 -25.62
CA SER A 383 -13.57 14.00 -25.77
C SER A 383 -13.58 14.70 -27.14
N ARG A 384 -14.54 14.37 -28.02
CA ARG A 384 -14.68 14.86 -29.40
C ARG A 384 -15.98 15.62 -29.66
N GLN A 385 -16.85 15.73 -28.66
CA GLN A 385 -17.90 16.75 -28.57
C GLN A 385 -17.33 17.95 -27.80
#